data_AF-A0A0F9GFS0-F1
#
_entry.id   AF-A0A0F9GFS0-F1
#
_cell.length_a   1.000
_cell.length_b   1.000
_cell.length_c   1.000
_cell.angle_alpha   90.00
_cell.angle_beta   90.00
_cell.angle_gamma   90.00
#
_symmetry.space_group_name_H-M   'P 1'
#
loop_
_entity.id
_entity.type
_entity.pdbx_description
1 polymer ?
#
loop_
_entity_poly.entity_id
_entity_poly.type
_entity_poly.pdbx_seq_one_letter_code
_entity_poly.pdbx_strand_id
1 'polypeptide(L)'
;MMEVGRVVKMKKIILFLMLGIFLISPASAEIQTLGVFEQNTDINLIQICGTCTFNNITAVLFPNSTIAVSNLAMERDGTFYNHTFTNTSSLGEYIVNGFGDLGGTDTAWSYTFKVTSFGTTLENSGVVYGVLLLIFFFMDLIIFYLISRLDKENFRDDQGIFVGISIQKYLRVILIGVSYGLILLTLNLMNATANTSSQISQFSGIIGGIFQAMLSAAWIWTFIIVIWLAVMGWKDGDFVNQMKKKLKELEEMN
;
A
#
# COMPACT_ATOMS: atom_id res chain seq x y z
N MET A 1 -43.47 40.38 -37.20
CA MET A 1 -42.53 39.69 -38.12
C MET A 1 -41.54 38.94 -37.24
N MET A 2 -41.22 37.71 -37.63
CA MET A 2 -40.60 36.63 -36.85
C MET A 2 -39.30 36.97 -36.10
N GLU A 3 -39.10 36.34 -34.94
CA GLU A 3 -37.88 35.55 -34.69
C GLU A 3 -38.18 34.38 -33.74
N VAL A 4 -38.04 33.16 -34.25
CA VAL A 4 -38.23 31.89 -33.52
C VAL A 4 -36.86 31.45 -33.00
N GLY A 5 -36.67 31.55 -31.67
CA GLY A 5 -35.48 31.11 -30.98
C GLY A 5 -35.26 29.60 -31.09
N ARG A 6 -34.18 29.20 -31.77
CA ARG A 6 -33.75 27.81 -31.93
C ARG A 6 -33.01 27.35 -30.66
N VAL A 7 -33.72 26.66 -29.76
CA VAL A 7 -33.11 25.97 -28.61
C VAL A 7 -32.36 24.73 -29.12
N VAL A 8 -31.05 24.83 -29.26
CA VAL A 8 -30.20 23.70 -29.64
C VAL A 8 -30.09 22.74 -28.44
N LYS A 9 -30.38 21.44 -28.67
CA LYS A 9 -30.30 20.35 -27.67
C LYS A 9 -28.87 20.20 -27.11
N MET A 10 -28.55 20.91 -26.03
CA MET A 10 -27.23 20.88 -25.35
C MET A 10 -26.82 19.51 -24.77
N LYS A 11 -27.74 18.55 -24.62
CA LYS A 11 -27.44 17.23 -24.01
C LYS A 11 -26.53 16.33 -24.86
N LYS A 12 -26.48 16.51 -26.20
CA LYS A 12 -25.68 15.65 -27.09
C LYS A 12 -24.23 16.13 -27.25
N ILE A 13 -23.98 17.43 -27.09
CA ILE A 13 -22.63 18.02 -27.17
C ILE A 13 -21.79 17.61 -25.96
N ILE A 14 -22.40 17.56 -24.77
CA ILE A 14 -21.71 17.09 -23.54
C ILE A 14 -21.28 15.62 -23.66
N LEU A 15 -22.11 14.77 -24.27
CA LEU A 15 -21.78 13.36 -24.49
C LEU A 15 -20.59 13.20 -25.45
N PHE A 16 -20.54 14.00 -26.53
CA PHE A 16 -19.42 14.00 -27.47
C PHE A 16 -18.14 14.58 -26.84
N LEU A 17 -18.27 15.57 -25.96
CA LEU A 17 -17.15 16.16 -25.22
C LEU A 17 -16.55 15.17 -24.20
N MET A 18 -17.40 14.43 -23.48
CA MET A 18 -16.95 13.38 -22.55
C MET A 18 -16.29 12.21 -23.29
N LEU A 19 -16.77 11.85 -24.49
CA LEU A 19 -16.16 10.80 -25.31
C LEU A 19 -14.82 11.22 -25.93
N GLY A 20 -14.64 12.52 -26.24
CA GLY A 20 -13.41 13.07 -26.80
C GLY A 20 -12.23 13.12 -25.83
N ILE A 21 -12.48 13.24 -24.52
CA ILE A 21 -11.42 13.30 -23.49
C ILE A 21 -10.70 11.95 -23.33
N PHE A 22 -11.35 10.82 -23.69
CA PHE A 22 -10.74 9.49 -23.63
C PHE A 22 -9.87 9.13 -24.86
N LEU A 23 -9.85 9.97 -25.90
CA LEU A 23 -9.12 9.68 -27.15
C LEU A 23 -7.76 10.38 -27.25
N ILE A 24 -7.39 11.20 -26.26
CA ILE A 24 -6.04 11.75 -26.17
C ILE A 24 -5.16 10.67 -25.52
N SER A 25 -4.76 9.67 -26.30
CA SER A 25 -3.67 8.78 -25.89
C SER A 25 -2.40 9.65 -25.85
N PRO A 26 -1.74 9.82 -24.69
CA PRO A 26 -0.41 10.39 -24.70
C PRO A 26 0.45 9.46 -25.55
N ALA A 27 0.91 9.95 -26.70
CA ALA A 27 1.98 9.31 -27.43
C ALA A 27 3.24 9.47 -26.58
N SER A 28 3.40 8.56 -25.62
CA SER A 28 4.60 8.45 -24.82
C SER A 28 5.72 8.03 -25.77
N ALA A 29 6.76 8.84 -25.90
CA ALA A 29 8.02 8.34 -26.42
C ALA A 29 8.48 7.25 -25.45
N GLU A 30 8.50 6.00 -25.90
CA GLU A 30 9.01 4.89 -25.10
C GLU A 30 10.50 5.14 -24.87
N ILE A 31 10.85 5.54 -23.65
CA ILE A 31 12.24 5.54 -23.21
C ILE A 31 12.66 4.08 -23.17
N GLN A 32 13.70 3.73 -23.92
CA GLN A 32 14.27 2.39 -23.89
C GLN A 32 14.72 2.09 -22.46
N THR A 33 14.35 0.92 -21.94
CA THR A 33 14.82 0.45 -20.64
C THR A 33 15.64 -0.81 -20.82
N LEU A 34 16.79 -0.87 -20.14
CA LEU A 34 17.64 -2.05 -20.10
C LEU A 34 17.07 -3.14 -19.17
N GLY A 35 16.17 -2.76 -18.26
CA GLY A 35 15.51 -3.66 -17.32
C GLY A 35 15.74 -3.31 -15.85
N VAL A 36 15.51 -4.30 -15.00
CA VAL A 36 15.58 -4.19 -13.54
C VAL A 36 16.69 -5.08 -13.01
N PHE A 37 17.52 -4.54 -12.13
CA PHE A 37 18.71 -5.20 -11.60
C PHE A 37 18.73 -5.15 -10.08
N GLU A 38 19.44 -6.11 -9.49
CA GLU A 38 19.58 -6.24 -8.04
C GLU A 38 20.64 -5.27 -7.52
N GLN A 39 20.41 -4.74 -6.32
CA GLN A 39 21.35 -3.84 -5.65
C GLN A 39 22.70 -4.52 -5.41
N ASN A 40 23.79 -3.76 -5.56
CA ASN A 40 25.17 -4.25 -5.40
C ASN A 40 25.57 -5.38 -6.36
N THR A 41 24.89 -5.50 -7.50
CA THR A 41 25.31 -6.37 -8.60
C THR A 41 25.87 -5.54 -9.74
N ASP A 42 26.81 -6.12 -10.49
CA ASP A 42 27.40 -5.50 -11.66
C ASP A 42 26.40 -5.54 -12.83
N ILE A 43 26.23 -4.42 -13.51
CA ILE A 43 25.30 -4.28 -14.64
C ILE A 43 26.10 -4.03 -15.90
N ASN A 44 25.85 -4.84 -16.93
CA ASN A 44 26.43 -4.62 -18.25
C ASN A 44 25.60 -3.58 -19.01
N LEU A 45 26.12 -2.37 -19.09
CA LEU A 45 25.59 -1.31 -19.93
C LEU A 45 25.90 -1.67 -21.38
N ILE A 46 24.87 -1.80 -22.21
CA ILE A 46 25.01 -2.25 -23.60
C ILE A 46 24.39 -1.24 -24.56
N GLN A 47 25.02 -1.12 -25.72
CA GLN A 47 24.47 -0.43 -26.88
C GLN A 47 24.78 -1.21 -28.15
N ILE A 48 23.83 -1.19 -29.08
CA ILE A 48 23.96 -1.88 -30.37
C ILE A 48 24.06 -0.83 -31.46
N CYS A 49 25.17 -0.83 -32.20
CA CYS A 49 25.32 0.02 -33.37
C CYS A 49 26.12 -0.71 -34.44
N GLY A 50 25.49 -0.94 -35.60
CA GLY A 50 26.10 -1.70 -36.70
C GLY A 50 27.17 -0.91 -37.48
N THR A 51 27.05 0.40 -37.54
CA THR A 51 27.89 1.26 -38.40
C THR A 51 28.74 2.27 -37.61
N CYS A 52 28.70 2.23 -36.28
CA CYS A 52 29.52 3.09 -35.44
C CYS A 52 30.98 2.64 -35.46
N THR A 53 31.90 3.61 -35.37
CA THR A 53 33.30 3.37 -35.01
C THR A 53 33.49 3.43 -33.50
N PHE A 54 32.77 4.30 -32.80
CA PHE A 54 32.78 4.44 -31.34
C PHE A 54 31.36 4.54 -30.76
N ASN A 55 31.25 4.16 -29.49
CA ASN A 55 30.06 4.43 -28.71
C ASN A 55 30.47 4.63 -27.25
N ASN A 56 30.21 5.82 -26.72
CA ASN A 56 30.74 6.23 -25.42
C ASN A 56 29.61 6.71 -24.52
N ILE A 57 29.69 6.34 -23.24
CA ILE A 57 28.81 6.83 -22.19
C ILE A 57 29.32 8.21 -21.76
N THR A 58 28.51 9.24 -21.94
CA THR A 58 28.82 10.59 -21.46
C THR A 58 28.53 10.74 -19.99
N ALA A 59 27.42 10.18 -19.51
CA ALA A 59 27.07 10.20 -18.10
C ALA A 59 26.15 9.03 -17.72
N VAL A 60 26.41 8.44 -16.55
CA VAL A 60 25.43 7.66 -15.79
C VAL A 60 24.94 8.53 -14.64
N LEU A 61 23.64 8.77 -14.55
CA LEU A 61 23.03 9.54 -13.47
C LEU A 61 22.43 8.60 -12.43
N PHE A 62 22.72 8.87 -11.16
CA PHE A 62 22.03 8.26 -10.04
C PHE A 62 20.55 8.67 -10.00
N PRO A 63 19.71 7.97 -9.21
CA PRO A 63 18.29 8.33 -9.04
C PRO A 63 18.05 9.73 -8.47
N ASN A 64 19.04 10.31 -7.80
CA ASN A 64 19.02 11.70 -7.32
C ASN A 64 19.53 12.72 -8.35
N SER A 65 19.70 12.32 -9.62
CA SER A 65 20.26 13.12 -10.72
C SER A 65 21.72 13.56 -10.57
N THR A 66 22.48 13.01 -9.61
CA THR A 66 23.93 13.24 -9.52
C THR A 66 24.69 12.32 -10.48
N ILE A 67 25.85 12.77 -10.97
CA ILE A 67 26.66 12.00 -11.92
C ILE A 67 27.39 10.89 -11.15
N ALA A 68 27.12 9.64 -11.53
CA ALA A 68 27.80 8.46 -11.01
C ALA A 68 29.14 8.22 -11.70
N VAL A 69 29.14 8.30 -13.04
CA VAL A 69 30.34 8.19 -13.86
C VAL A 69 30.16 9.07 -15.11
N SER A 70 31.24 9.62 -15.65
CA SER A 70 31.25 10.42 -16.87
C SER A 70 32.38 10.04 -17.82
N ASN A 71 32.15 10.29 -19.12
CA ASN A 71 33.14 10.15 -20.20
C ASN A 71 33.83 8.78 -20.28
N LEU A 72 33.04 7.71 -20.29
CA LEU A 72 33.54 6.34 -20.42
C LEU A 72 33.47 5.87 -21.87
N ALA A 73 34.59 5.34 -22.37
CA ALA A 73 34.59 4.59 -23.62
C ALA A 73 34.07 3.18 -23.38
N MET A 74 33.14 2.71 -24.23
CA MET A 74 32.67 1.33 -24.18
C MET A 74 33.61 0.43 -24.99
N GLU A 75 33.75 -0.82 -24.57
CA GLU A 75 34.51 -1.82 -25.32
C GLU A 75 33.64 -2.37 -26.46
N ARG A 76 34.24 -2.52 -27.64
CA ARG A 76 33.54 -2.95 -28.87
C ARG A 76 33.77 -4.43 -29.12
N ASP A 77 32.69 -5.19 -29.24
CA ASP A 77 32.67 -6.56 -29.73
C ASP A 77 31.69 -6.69 -30.91
N GLY A 78 32.22 -6.56 -32.13
CA GLY A 78 31.42 -6.52 -33.36
C GLY A 78 30.52 -5.28 -33.45
N THR A 79 29.21 -5.49 -33.32
CA THR A 79 28.17 -4.44 -33.30
C THR A 79 27.71 -4.09 -31.89
N PHE A 80 28.21 -4.79 -30.88
CA PHE A 80 27.90 -4.56 -29.48
C PHE A 80 28.97 -3.69 -28.84
N TYR A 81 28.52 -2.74 -28.04
CA TYR A 81 29.36 -1.89 -27.20
C TYR A 81 28.94 -2.15 -25.76
N ASN A 82 29.88 -2.52 -24.89
CA ASN A 82 29.59 -2.87 -23.50
C ASN A 82 30.46 -2.09 -22.50
N HIS A 83 29.94 -1.93 -21.28
CA HIS A 83 30.66 -1.42 -20.13
C HIS A 83 30.05 -1.98 -18.84
N THR A 84 30.89 -2.49 -17.93
CA THR A 84 30.42 -3.01 -16.64
C THR A 84 30.33 -1.88 -15.61
N PHE A 85 29.12 -1.62 -15.14
CA PHE A 85 28.82 -0.61 -14.13
C PHE A 85 28.61 -1.27 -12.75
N THR A 86 29.39 -0.85 -11.76
CA THR A 86 29.42 -1.46 -10.42
C THR A 86 28.75 -0.60 -9.34
N ASN A 87 28.40 0.66 -9.64
CA ASN A 87 27.89 1.62 -8.65
C ASN A 87 26.36 1.53 -8.46
N THR A 88 25.90 0.34 -8.05
CA THR A 88 24.48 -0.03 -7.91
C THR A 88 24.00 -0.05 -6.44
N SER A 89 24.62 0.73 -5.57
CA SER A 89 24.28 0.79 -4.15
C SER A 89 23.03 1.64 -3.85
N SER A 90 22.62 2.54 -4.76
CA SER A 90 21.42 3.36 -4.58
C SER A 90 20.22 2.72 -5.28
N LEU A 91 19.08 2.69 -4.59
CA LEU A 91 17.83 2.18 -5.17
C LEU A 91 17.16 3.26 -6.03
N GLY A 92 16.60 2.87 -7.17
CA GLY A 92 15.85 3.77 -8.04
C GLY A 92 16.21 3.62 -9.51
N GLU A 93 15.76 4.60 -10.30
CA GLU A 93 15.99 4.63 -11.74
C GLU A 93 17.28 5.40 -12.05
N TYR A 94 18.15 4.78 -12.84
CA TYR A 94 19.38 5.35 -13.34
C TYR A 94 19.19 5.72 -14.81
N ILE A 95 19.82 6.82 -15.24
CA ILE A 95 19.78 7.28 -16.62
C ILE A 95 21.18 7.14 -17.21
N VAL A 96 21.30 6.45 -18.33
CA VAL A 96 22.55 6.32 -19.08
C VAL A 96 22.43 7.16 -20.33
N ASN A 97 23.35 8.12 -20.48
CA ASN A 97 23.44 8.98 -21.65
C ASN A 97 24.76 8.71 -22.37
N GLY A 98 24.72 8.81 -23.69
CA GLY A 98 25.92 8.65 -24.50
C GLY A 98 25.77 9.16 -25.91
N PHE A 99 26.86 9.04 -26.66
CA PHE A 99 26.94 9.36 -28.08
C PHE A 99 27.67 8.25 -28.82
N GLY A 100 27.18 7.94 -30.02
CA GLY A 100 27.89 7.12 -30.99
C GLY A 100 27.85 7.76 -32.37
N ASP A 101 28.76 7.36 -33.25
CA ASP A 101 28.88 7.89 -34.61
C ASP A 101 28.10 7.03 -35.62
N LEU A 102 26.78 7.04 -35.51
CA LEU A 102 25.91 6.26 -36.39
C LEU A 102 26.09 6.70 -37.85
N GLY A 103 26.77 5.87 -38.65
CA GLY A 103 27.10 6.21 -40.03
C GLY A 103 28.03 7.42 -40.17
N GLY A 104 28.87 7.69 -39.16
CA GLY A 104 29.77 8.84 -39.12
C GLY A 104 29.13 10.16 -38.65
N THR A 105 27.90 10.11 -38.13
CA THR A 105 27.22 11.27 -37.54
C THR A 105 27.03 11.05 -36.04
N ASP A 106 27.48 12.02 -35.23
CA ASP A 106 27.28 12.00 -33.78
C ASP A 106 25.80 11.98 -33.44
N THR A 107 25.36 10.85 -32.87
CA THR A 107 23.97 10.58 -32.51
C THR A 107 23.90 10.32 -31.01
N ALA A 108 23.13 11.15 -30.32
CA ALA A 108 22.86 10.97 -28.90
C ALA A 108 21.89 9.81 -28.67
N TRP A 109 22.09 9.10 -27.57
CA TRP A 109 21.15 8.09 -27.09
C TRP A 109 21.02 8.17 -25.57
N SER A 110 19.88 7.73 -25.07
CA SER A 110 19.58 7.67 -23.64
C SER A 110 18.65 6.51 -23.36
N TYR A 111 18.96 5.76 -22.31
CA TYR A 111 18.10 4.69 -21.81
C TYR A 111 18.18 4.64 -20.29
N THR A 112 17.23 3.94 -19.67
CA THR A 112 17.16 3.81 -18.22
C THR A 112 17.28 2.38 -17.75
N PHE A 113 17.73 2.18 -16.52
CA PHE A 113 17.63 0.91 -15.83
C PHE A 113 17.25 1.16 -14.37
N LYS A 114 16.62 0.19 -13.73
CA LYS A 114 16.17 0.34 -12.34
C LYS A 114 16.90 -0.62 -11.43
N VAL A 115 17.47 -0.10 -10.34
CA VAL A 115 18.05 -0.90 -9.27
C VAL A 115 17.02 -1.07 -8.16
N THR A 116 16.75 -2.32 -7.80
CA THR A 116 15.85 -2.69 -6.70
C THR A 116 16.56 -3.65 -5.76
N SER A 117 16.05 -3.81 -4.54
CA SER A 117 16.65 -4.74 -3.57
C SER A 117 16.65 -6.20 -4.02
N PHE A 118 15.81 -6.59 -4.98
CA PHE A 118 15.63 -7.99 -5.41
C PHE A 118 15.80 -8.22 -6.93
N GLY A 119 16.16 -7.18 -7.69
CA GLY A 119 16.27 -7.29 -9.15
C GLY A 119 14.94 -7.48 -9.89
N THR A 120 13.81 -7.17 -9.26
CA THR A 120 12.49 -7.30 -9.85
C THR A 120 11.63 -6.08 -9.56
N THR A 121 10.89 -5.59 -10.56
CA THR A 121 9.81 -4.64 -10.33
C THR A 121 8.52 -5.36 -10.00
N LEU A 122 7.85 -4.90 -8.94
CA LEU A 122 6.43 -5.19 -8.77
C LEU A 122 5.65 -4.42 -9.83
N GLU A 123 5.55 -4.98 -11.04
CA GLU A 123 4.80 -4.40 -12.16
C GLU A 123 3.34 -4.12 -11.79
N ASN A 124 2.80 -4.90 -10.84
CA ASN A 124 1.44 -4.81 -10.36
C ASN A 124 1.38 -4.68 -8.84
N SER A 125 2.10 -3.71 -8.26
CA SER A 125 2.02 -3.42 -6.82
C SER A 125 0.57 -3.23 -6.33
N GLY A 126 -0.29 -2.64 -7.17
CA GLY A 126 -1.73 -2.53 -6.91
C GLY A 126 -2.46 -3.87 -6.76
N VAL A 127 -2.06 -4.92 -7.48
CA VAL A 127 -2.64 -6.27 -7.32
C VAL A 127 -2.24 -6.87 -5.98
N VAL A 128 -0.98 -6.72 -5.56
CA VAL A 128 -0.52 -7.19 -4.26
C VAL A 128 -1.27 -6.50 -3.12
N TYR A 129 -1.39 -5.17 -3.17
CA TYR A 129 -2.17 -4.43 -2.17
C TYR A 129 -3.66 -4.80 -2.22
N GLY A 130 -4.23 -5.03 -3.40
CA GLY A 130 -5.61 -5.48 -3.56
C GLY A 130 -5.87 -6.86 -2.94
N VAL A 131 -4.96 -7.82 -3.14
CA VAL A 131 -5.04 -9.17 -2.53
C VAL A 131 -4.91 -9.08 -1.01
N LEU A 132 -3.94 -8.31 -0.50
CA LEU A 132 -3.78 -8.09 0.93
C LEU A 132 -5.04 -7.44 1.54
N LEU A 133 -5.57 -6.40 0.90
CA LEU A 133 -6.80 -5.73 1.32
C LEU A 133 -7.97 -6.71 1.42
N LEU A 134 -8.13 -7.60 0.44
CA LEU A 134 -9.16 -8.63 0.45
C LEU A 134 -8.98 -9.59 1.64
N ILE A 135 -7.75 -10.05 1.92
CA ILE A 135 -7.45 -10.91 3.08
C ILE A 135 -7.81 -10.21 4.39
N PHE A 136 -7.36 -8.97 4.58
CA PHE A 136 -7.64 -8.21 5.81
C PHE A 136 -9.14 -7.90 5.96
N PHE A 137 -9.84 -7.60 4.87
CA PHE A 137 -11.28 -7.41 4.87
C PHE A 137 -12.03 -8.67 5.34
N PHE A 138 -11.67 -9.86 4.84
CA PHE A 138 -12.27 -11.10 5.33
C PHE A 138 -11.91 -11.41 6.78
N MET A 139 -10.68 -11.09 7.20
CA MET A 139 -10.27 -11.23 8.60
C MET A 139 -11.10 -10.31 9.52
N ASP A 140 -11.36 -9.06 9.11
CA ASP A 140 -12.27 -8.15 9.81
C ASP A 140 -13.67 -8.79 9.98
N LEU A 141 -14.24 -9.34 8.90
CA LEU A 141 -15.54 -10.02 8.94
C LEU A 141 -15.55 -11.22 9.91
N ILE A 142 -14.49 -12.03 9.92
CA ILE A 142 -14.35 -13.16 10.84
C ILE A 142 -14.30 -12.67 12.28
N ILE A 143 -13.53 -11.63 12.58
CA ILE A 143 -13.47 -11.07 13.94
C ILE A 143 -14.84 -10.50 14.35
N PHE A 144 -15.53 -9.77 13.48
CA PHE A 144 -16.88 -9.27 13.76
C PHE A 144 -17.89 -10.40 14.02
N TYR A 145 -17.78 -11.49 13.26
CA TYR A 145 -18.59 -12.70 13.48
C TYR A 145 -18.30 -13.32 14.87
N LEU A 146 -17.02 -13.46 15.24
CA LEU A 146 -16.62 -13.97 16.56
C LEU A 146 -17.10 -13.06 17.70
N ILE A 147 -16.94 -11.74 17.58
CA ILE A 147 -17.44 -10.76 18.57
C ILE A 147 -18.96 -10.87 18.75
N SER A 148 -19.69 -11.17 17.67
CA SER A 148 -21.15 -11.29 17.69
C SER A 148 -21.62 -12.61 18.31
N ARG A 149 -20.80 -13.67 18.21
CA ARG A 149 -21.11 -15.00 18.77
C ARG A 149 -20.75 -15.14 20.25
N LEU A 150 -19.78 -14.38 20.75
CA LEU A 150 -19.34 -14.47 22.14
C LEU A 150 -20.39 -13.91 23.12
N ASP A 151 -20.58 -14.64 24.22
CA ASP A 151 -21.52 -14.26 25.26
C ASP A 151 -21.17 -12.91 25.92
N LYS A 152 -22.21 -12.13 26.22
CA LYS A 152 -22.07 -10.81 26.86
C LYS A 152 -22.13 -10.88 28.38
N GLU A 153 -22.68 -11.97 28.91
CA GLU A 153 -23.07 -12.10 30.31
C GLU A 153 -22.34 -13.27 30.99
N ASN A 154 -22.37 -13.27 32.32
CA ASN A 154 -21.90 -14.39 33.13
C ASN A 154 -22.89 -15.57 33.06
N PHE A 155 -22.43 -16.78 33.38
CA PHE A 155 -23.30 -17.94 33.40
C PHE A 155 -24.37 -17.78 34.49
N ARG A 156 -25.64 -17.91 34.08
CA ARG A 156 -26.80 -17.95 34.96
C ARG A 156 -27.57 -19.25 34.72
N ASP A 157 -28.15 -19.79 35.78
CA ASP A 157 -29.05 -20.93 35.67
C ASP A 157 -30.44 -20.51 35.15
N ASP A 158 -31.33 -21.47 34.97
CA ASP A 158 -32.71 -21.25 34.51
C ASP A 158 -33.53 -20.39 35.48
N GLN A 159 -33.09 -20.29 36.75
CA GLN A 159 -33.71 -19.43 37.77
C GLN A 159 -33.11 -18.03 37.80
N GLY A 160 -32.12 -17.75 36.94
CA GLY A 160 -31.40 -16.48 36.88
C GLY A 160 -30.35 -16.30 37.98
N ILE A 161 -30.05 -17.35 38.75
CA ILE A 161 -29.02 -17.36 39.79
C ILE A 161 -27.66 -17.46 39.11
N PHE A 162 -26.71 -16.69 39.59
CA PHE A 162 -25.34 -16.69 39.09
C PHE A 162 -24.67 -18.04 39.38
N VAL A 163 -24.11 -18.66 38.34
CA VAL A 163 -23.38 -19.93 38.44
C VAL A 163 -21.87 -19.70 38.36
N GLY A 164 -21.41 -18.77 37.52
CA GLY A 164 -19.98 -18.54 37.35
C GLY A 164 -19.62 -17.41 36.39
N ILE A 165 -18.34 -17.03 36.40
CA ILE A 165 -17.78 -16.01 35.51
C ILE A 165 -17.56 -16.61 34.12
N SER A 166 -18.08 -15.94 33.08
CA SER A 166 -17.79 -16.33 31.69
C SER A 166 -16.51 -15.64 31.19
N ILE A 167 -15.51 -16.43 30.79
CA ILE A 167 -14.28 -15.91 30.15
C ILE A 167 -14.59 -15.29 28.78
N GLN A 168 -15.66 -15.75 28.11
CA GLN A 168 -16.03 -15.32 26.76
C GLN A 168 -16.28 -13.81 26.66
N LYS A 169 -16.84 -13.19 27.70
CA LYS A 169 -17.10 -11.73 27.72
C LYS A 169 -15.82 -10.90 27.74
N TYR A 170 -14.75 -11.38 28.40
CA TYR A 170 -13.45 -10.71 28.42
C TYR A 170 -12.77 -10.84 27.06
N LEU A 171 -12.78 -12.05 26.50
CA LEU A 171 -12.30 -12.31 25.16
C LEU A 171 -13.00 -11.42 24.13
N ARG A 172 -14.32 -11.21 24.27
CA ARG A 172 -15.10 -10.32 23.41
C ARG A 172 -14.59 -8.88 23.43
N VAL A 173 -14.29 -8.33 24.61
CA VAL A 173 -13.75 -6.96 24.73
C VAL A 173 -12.33 -6.86 24.18
N ILE A 174 -11.49 -7.87 24.39
CA ILE A 174 -10.16 -7.94 23.76
C ILE A 174 -10.29 -7.98 22.23
N LEU A 175 -11.20 -8.79 21.68
CA LEU A 175 -11.44 -8.87 20.23
C LEU A 175 -11.96 -7.55 19.65
N ILE A 176 -12.78 -6.80 20.38
CA ILE A 176 -13.19 -5.43 19.99
C ILE A 176 -11.95 -4.52 19.87
N GLY A 177 -11.01 -4.61 20.82
CA GLY A 177 -9.73 -3.91 20.74
C GLY A 177 -8.92 -4.31 19.49
N VAL A 178 -8.77 -5.61 19.26
CA VAL A 178 -8.07 -6.16 18.08
C VAL A 178 -8.72 -5.72 16.77
N SER A 179 -10.05 -5.74 16.68
CA SER A 179 -10.79 -5.32 15.48
C SER A 179 -10.49 -3.87 15.10
N TYR A 180 -10.29 -2.99 16.07
CA TYR A 180 -9.94 -1.60 15.79
C TYR A 180 -8.57 -1.49 15.12
N GLY A 181 -7.59 -2.26 15.59
CA GLY A 181 -6.26 -2.34 14.98
C GLY A 181 -6.30 -2.90 13.55
N LEU A 182 -7.14 -3.90 13.30
CA LEU A 182 -7.32 -4.44 11.94
C LEU A 182 -8.00 -3.44 11.01
N ILE A 183 -9.03 -2.72 11.47
CA ILE A 183 -9.66 -1.67 10.67
C ILE A 183 -8.64 -0.58 10.28
N LEU A 184 -7.76 -0.18 11.21
CA LEU A 184 -6.67 0.76 10.90
C LEU A 184 -5.73 0.20 9.83
N LEU A 185 -5.39 -1.08 9.90
CA LEU A 185 -4.54 -1.74 8.91
C LEU A 185 -5.23 -1.81 7.54
N THR A 186 -6.51 -2.17 7.50
CA THR A 186 -7.34 -2.17 6.29
C THR A 186 -7.40 -0.77 5.66
N LEU A 187 -7.62 0.28 6.46
CA LEU A 187 -7.60 1.68 5.99
C LEU A 187 -6.23 2.11 5.45
N ASN A 188 -5.14 1.69 6.09
CA ASN A 188 -3.80 1.97 5.59
C ASN A 188 -3.55 1.28 4.24
N LEU A 189 -3.98 0.02 4.08
CA LEU A 189 -3.88 -0.70 2.81
C LEU A 189 -4.76 -0.10 1.72
N MET A 190 -5.97 0.36 2.06
CA MET A 190 -6.84 1.12 1.16
C MET A 190 -6.14 2.40 0.69
N ASN A 191 -5.50 3.13 1.60
CA ASN A 191 -4.73 4.33 1.27
C ASN A 191 -3.52 4.01 0.37
N ALA A 192 -2.75 2.96 0.68
CA ALA A 192 -1.64 2.51 -0.15
C ALA A 192 -2.09 2.13 -1.57
N THR A 193 -3.17 1.35 -1.67
CA THR A 193 -3.77 0.94 -2.96
C THR A 193 -4.22 2.16 -3.76
N ALA A 194 -4.88 3.12 -3.12
CA ALA A 194 -5.32 4.36 -3.75
C ALA A 194 -4.16 5.23 -4.26
N ASN A 195 -3.04 5.29 -3.52
CA ASN A 195 -1.84 6.00 -3.96
C ASN A 195 -1.14 5.32 -5.15
N THR A 196 -1.13 3.99 -5.19
CA THR A 196 -0.55 3.26 -6.33
C THR A 196 -1.43 3.29 -7.58
N SER A 197 -2.74 3.51 -7.42
CA SER A 197 -3.70 3.60 -8.52
C SER A 197 -3.87 5.06 -8.94
N SER A 198 -3.04 5.53 -9.86
CA SER A 198 -2.92 6.95 -10.29
C SER A 198 -4.24 7.65 -10.66
N GLN A 199 -5.29 6.90 -11.00
CA GLN A 199 -6.59 7.43 -11.40
C GLN A 199 -7.46 7.94 -10.24
N ILE A 200 -7.08 7.70 -8.97
CA ILE A 200 -7.95 7.97 -7.83
C ILE A 200 -7.25 8.76 -6.70
N SER A 201 -6.40 9.71 -7.06
CA SER A 201 -5.65 10.54 -6.09
C SER A 201 -6.54 11.25 -5.06
N GLN A 202 -7.77 11.62 -5.43
CA GLN A 202 -8.74 12.23 -4.50
C GLN A 202 -9.21 11.27 -3.40
N PHE A 203 -9.38 9.97 -3.71
CA PHE A 203 -9.78 8.98 -2.70
C PHE A 203 -8.65 8.69 -1.72
N SER A 204 -7.40 8.71 -2.18
CA SER A 204 -6.24 8.58 -1.30
C SER A 204 -6.27 9.64 -0.20
N GLY A 205 -6.52 10.91 -0.55
CA GLY A 205 -6.62 11.99 0.44
C GLY A 205 -7.71 11.75 1.49
N ILE A 206 -8.90 11.28 1.09
CA ILE A 206 -10.01 11.02 2.00
C ILE A 206 -9.70 9.83 2.91
N ILE A 207 -9.28 8.69 2.34
CA ILE A 207 -8.99 7.46 3.09
C ILE A 207 -7.80 7.70 4.03
N GLY A 208 -6.74 8.36 3.55
CA GLY A 208 -5.59 8.77 4.34
C GLY A 208 -5.98 9.70 5.49
N GLY A 209 -6.89 10.66 5.25
CA GLY A 209 -7.42 11.53 6.29
C GLY A 209 -8.18 10.77 7.38
N ILE A 210 -9.06 9.83 7.00
CA ILE A 210 -9.79 8.96 7.93
C ILE A 210 -8.81 8.08 8.72
N PHE A 211 -7.83 7.48 8.05
CA PHE A 211 -6.79 6.68 8.68
C PHE A 211 -6.02 7.49 9.73
N GLN A 212 -5.54 8.69 9.40
CA GLN A 212 -4.82 9.55 10.34
C GLN A 212 -5.69 9.98 11.51
N ALA A 213 -6.95 10.33 11.26
CA ALA A 213 -7.90 10.66 12.32
C ALA A 213 -8.12 9.48 13.28
N MET A 214 -8.36 8.28 12.76
CA MET A 214 -8.52 7.08 13.59
C MET A 214 -7.21 6.71 14.31
N LEU A 215 -6.06 6.78 13.64
CA LEU A 215 -4.77 6.51 14.25
C LEU A 215 -4.50 7.46 15.43
N SER A 216 -4.87 8.75 15.29
CA SER A 216 -4.76 9.73 16.37
C SER A 216 -5.68 9.43 17.56
N ALA A 217 -6.81 8.76 17.33
CA ALA A 217 -7.75 8.32 18.36
C ALA A 217 -7.40 6.93 18.96
N ALA A 218 -6.40 6.22 18.42
CA ALA A 218 -6.08 4.86 18.81
C ALA A 218 -5.68 4.73 20.29
N TRP A 219 -4.97 5.73 20.84
CA TRP A 219 -4.59 5.72 22.26
C TRP A 219 -5.80 5.91 23.18
N ILE A 220 -6.74 6.78 22.80
CA ILE A 220 -8.01 6.99 23.53
C ILE A 220 -8.81 5.68 23.53
N TRP A 221 -8.92 5.06 22.35
CA TRP A 221 -9.61 3.78 22.20
C TRP A 221 -8.98 2.68 23.07
N THR A 222 -7.65 2.57 23.05
CA THR A 222 -6.92 1.61 23.89
C THR A 222 -7.18 1.83 25.37
N PHE A 223 -7.15 3.09 25.81
CA PHE A 223 -7.45 3.46 27.19
C PHE A 223 -8.89 3.08 27.61
N ILE A 224 -9.87 3.32 26.73
CA ILE A 224 -11.27 2.91 26.95
C ILE A 224 -11.37 1.39 27.13
N ILE A 225 -10.70 0.60 26.28
CA ILE A 225 -10.70 -0.88 26.39
C ILE A 225 -10.07 -1.34 27.71
N VAL A 226 -8.95 -0.75 28.12
CA VAL A 226 -8.29 -1.09 29.40
C VAL A 226 -9.17 -0.76 30.59
N ILE A 227 -9.78 0.43 30.62
CA ILE A 227 -10.75 0.80 31.68
C ILE A 227 -11.93 -0.16 31.69
N TRP A 228 -12.48 -0.49 30.52
CA TRP A 228 -13.62 -1.39 30.42
C TRP A 228 -13.27 -2.78 31.00
N LEU A 229 -12.10 -3.34 30.65
CA LEU A 229 -11.62 -4.60 31.22
C LEU A 229 -11.42 -4.50 32.74
N ALA A 230 -10.83 -3.41 33.24
CA ALA A 230 -10.62 -3.20 34.67
C ALA A 230 -11.94 -3.11 35.44
N VAL A 231 -12.93 -2.37 34.92
CA VAL A 231 -14.26 -2.24 35.53
C VAL A 231 -15.00 -3.58 35.54
N MET A 232 -14.92 -4.37 34.46
CA MET A 232 -15.50 -5.71 34.43
C MET A 232 -14.83 -6.64 35.45
N GLY A 233 -13.50 -6.64 35.51
CA GLY A 233 -12.73 -7.42 36.47
C GLY A 233 -13.07 -7.07 37.92
N TRP A 234 -13.18 -5.79 38.23
CA TRP A 234 -13.55 -5.32 39.56
C TRP A 234 -14.97 -5.76 39.96
N LYS A 235 -15.96 -5.58 39.07
CA LYS A 235 -17.35 -6.00 39.31
C LYS A 235 -17.48 -7.51 39.54
N ASP A 236 -16.79 -8.31 38.74
CA ASP A 236 -16.80 -9.77 38.94
C ASP A 236 -16.08 -10.18 40.23
N GLY A 237 -14.98 -9.51 40.58
CA GLY A 237 -14.26 -9.76 41.82
C GLY A 237 -15.11 -9.48 43.06
N ASP A 238 -15.84 -8.36 43.08
CA ASP A 238 -16.78 -8.04 44.15
C ASP A 238 -17.88 -9.10 44.25
N PHE A 239 -18.44 -9.53 43.11
CA PHE A 239 -19.46 -10.57 43.08
C PHE A 239 -18.98 -11.91 43.65
N VAL A 240 -17.76 -12.34 43.31
CA VAL A 240 -17.15 -13.57 43.86
C VAL A 240 -16.98 -13.46 45.37
N ASN A 241 -16.56 -12.30 45.88
CA ASN A 241 -16.39 -12.09 47.32
C ASN A 241 -17.72 -12.16 48.07
N GLN A 242 -18.80 -11.60 47.49
CA GLN A 242 -20.14 -11.69 48.07
C GLN A 242 -20.64 -13.14 48.14
N MET A 243 -20.40 -13.95 47.09
CA MET A 243 -20.77 -15.37 47.11
C MET A 243 -20.00 -16.16 48.16
N LYS A 244 -18.69 -15.95 48.28
CA LYS A 244 -17.87 -16.59 49.31
C LYS A 244 -18.38 -16.28 50.72
N LYS A 245 -18.81 -15.04 50.96
CA LYS A 245 -19.38 -14.63 52.25
C LYS A 245 -20.69 -15.37 52.55
N LYS A 246 -21.63 -15.42 51.60
CA LYS A 246 -22.91 -16.14 51.78
C LYS A 246 -22.73 -17.63 51.98
N LEU A 247 -21.78 -18.24 51.29
CA LEU A 247 -21.48 -19.67 51.43
C LEU A 247 -20.97 -19.99 52.84
N LYS A 248 -20.10 -19.14 53.38
CA LYS A 248 -19.63 -19.26 54.77
C LYS A 248 -20.76 -19.10 55.81
N GLU A 249 -21.68 -18.16 55.60
CA GLU A 249 -22.85 -17.98 56.48
C GLU A 249 -23.77 -19.21 56.47
N LEU A 250 -23.93 -19.88 55.33
CA LEU A 250 -24.70 -21.13 55.23
C LEU A 250 -24.02 -22.32 55.92
N GLU A 251 -22.70 -22.38 55.89
CA GLU A 251 -21.92 -23.41 56.62
C GLU A 251 -22.01 -23.24 58.13
N GLU A 252 -22.09 -22.00 58.64
CA GLU A 252 -22.22 -21.71 60.06
C GLU A 252 -23.62 -22.00 60.64
N MET A 253 -24.65 -22.15 59.80
CA MET A 253 -26.02 -22.46 60.22
C MET A 253 -26.33 -23.96 60.31
N ASN A 254 -25.48 -24.83 59.77
CA ASN A 254 -25.65 -26.29 59.77
C ASN A 254 -24.80 -26.95 60.87
#